data_AF-A0A2J7ZGZ7-F1
#
_entry.id   AF-A0A2J7ZGZ7-F1
#
_cell.length_a   1.000
_cell.length_b   1.000
_cell.length_c   1.000
_cell.angle_alpha   90.00
_cell.angle_beta   90.00
_cell.angle_gamma   90.00
#
_symmetry.space_group_name_H-M   'P 1'
#
loop_
_entity.id
_entity.type
_entity.pdbx_description
1 polymer ?
#
loop_
_entity_poly.entity_id
_entity_poly.type
_entity_poly.pdbx_seq_one_letter_code
_entity_poly.pdbx_strand_id
1 'polypeptide(L)'
;MLLAAAARCGAATVDLGVARDTAGHLEGCLAAAIEQGVDVLITSGGVSMGDRDLIKPLLERQGVIHFGRVRMKPGKPLTFATLTLPQQGGRQMLVFGLP
;
A
#
# COMPACT_ATOMS: atom_id res chain seq x y z
N MET A 1 -13.59 -8.15 -1.12
CA MET A 1 -12.78 -9.29 -1.64
C MET A 1 -11.46 -9.44 -0.88
N LEU A 2 -10.60 -8.41 -0.85
CA LEU A 2 -9.26 -8.51 -0.27
C LEU A 2 -9.25 -8.87 1.22
N LEU A 3 -10.12 -8.25 2.03
CA LEU A 3 -10.26 -8.59 3.46
C LEU A 3 -10.59 -10.08 3.66
N ALA A 4 -11.54 -10.61 2.91
CA ALA A 4 -11.89 -12.03 2.98
C ALA A 4 -10.74 -12.95 2.53
N ALA A 5 -9.97 -12.55 1.50
CA ALA A 5 -8.81 -13.31 1.05
C ALA A 5 -7.70 -13.35 2.12
N ALA A 6 -7.41 -12.19 2.75
CA ALA A 6 -6.43 -12.11 3.83
C ALA A 6 -6.86 -12.91 5.07
N ALA A 7 -8.14 -12.81 5.47
CA ALA A 7 -8.69 -13.60 6.56
C ALA A 7 -8.60 -15.12 6.29
N ARG A 8 -8.81 -15.57 5.05
CA ARG A 8 -8.63 -16.98 4.66
C ARG A 8 -7.17 -17.46 4.76
N CYS A 9 -6.20 -16.55 4.69
CA CYS A 9 -4.79 -16.84 4.94
C CYS A 9 -4.42 -16.80 6.43
N GLY A 10 -5.39 -16.56 7.33
CA GLY A 10 -5.16 -16.47 8.78
C GLY A 10 -4.63 -15.12 9.25
N ALA A 11 -4.63 -14.09 8.40
CA ALA A 11 -4.19 -12.75 8.78
C ALA A 11 -5.26 -12.01 9.58
N ALA A 12 -4.84 -11.27 10.60
CA ALA A 12 -5.67 -10.23 11.22
C ALA A 12 -5.82 -9.07 10.22
N THR A 13 -7.05 -8.65 9.96
CA THR A 13 -7.35 -7.64 8.93
C THR A 13 -7.88 -6.36 9.54
N VAL A 14 -7.39 -5.21 9.05
CA VAL A 14 -7.91 -3.89 9.35
C VAL A 14 -8.47 -3.29 8.07
N ASP A 15 -9.73 -2.85 8.10
CA ASP A 15 -10.34 -2.13 6.98
C ASP A 15 -10.14 -0.62 7.17
N LEU A 16 -9.37 0.00 6.27
CA LEU A 16 -9.11 1.44 6.24
C LEU A 16 -10.09 2.21 5.33
N GLY A 17 -11.05 1.51 4.73
CA GLY A 17 -12.08 2.09 3.88
C GLY A 17 -11.59 2.53 2.50
N VAL A 18 -12.37 3.39 1.86
CA VAL A 18 -12.07 3.91 0.51
C VAL A 18 -11.34 5.24 0.62
N ALA A 19 -10.08 5.25 0.19
CA ALA A 19 -9.31 6.48 0.10
C ALA A 19 -9.73 7.33 -1.11
N ARG A 20 -9.88 8.64 -0.91
CA ARG A 20 -10.03 9.62 -1.98
C ARG A 20 -8.70 9.83 -2.71
N ASP A 21 -8.75 10.05 -4.02
CA ASP A 21 -7.59 10.38 -4.89
C ASP A 21 -7.06 11.80 -4.65
N THR A 22 -6.65 12.08 -3.43
CA THR A 22 -6.04 13.36 -3.01
C THR A 22 -4.86 13.06 -2.10
N ALA A 23 -3.75 13.78 -2.28
CA ALA A 23 -2.50 13.51 -1.57
C ALA A 23 -2.70 13.50 -0.05
N GLY A 24 -3.34 14.54 0.51
CA GLY A 24 -3.54 14.64 1.96
C GLY A 24 -4.42 13.53 2.55
N HIS A 25 -5.38 13.00 1.78
CA HIS A 25 -6.21 11.89 2.27
C HIS A 25 -5.45 10.56 2.22
N LEU A 26 -4.66 10.31 1.17
CA LEU A 26 -3.80 9.13 1.09
C LEU A 26 -2.71 9.14 2.17
N GLU A 27 -2.12 10.31 2.45
CA GLU A 27 -1.19 10.50 3.57
C GLU A 27 -1.85 10.16 4.92
N GLY A 28 -3.08 10.65 5.14
CA GLY A 28 -3.85 10.32 6.34
C GLY A 28 -4.18 8.83 6.47
N CYS A 29 -4.57 8.16 5.38
CA CYS A 29 -4.81 6.71 5.37
C CYS A 29 -3.53 5.92 5.66
N LEU A 30 -2.39 6.34 5.11
CA LEU A 30 -1.10 5.71 5.39
C LEU A 30 -0.69 5.89 6.86
N ALA A 31 -0.85 7.10 7.40
CA ALA A 31 -0.60 7.37 8.82
C ALA A 31 -1.48 6.49 9.73
N ALA A 32 -2.78 6.37 9.42
CA ALA A 32 -3.68 5.48 10.14
C ALA A 32 -3.24 4.01 10.07
N ALA A 33 -2.77 3.53 8.91
CA ALA A 33 -2.22 2.18 8.78
C ALA A 33 -1.01 1.95 9.71
N ILE A 34 -0.11 2.93 9.76
CA ILE A 34 1.09 2.90 10.62
C ILE A 34 0.70 2.88 12.09
N GLU A 35 -0.25 3.74 12.50
CA GLU A 35 -0.77 3.80 13.87
C GLU A 35 -1.44 2.49 14.32
N GLN A 36 -2.16 1.82 13.40
CA GLN A 36 -2.73 0.49 13.64
C GLN A 36 -1.66 -0.61 13.75
N GLY A 37 -0.41 -0.30 13.42
CA GLY A 37 0.72 -1.22 13.56
C GLY A 37 0.62 -2.43 12.65
N VAL A 38 0.10 -2.27 11.42
CA VAL A 38 0.00 -3.37 10.46
C VAL A 38 1.36 -3.76 9.87
N ASP A 39 1.57 -5.04 9.60
CA ASP A 39 2.79 -5.53 8.91
C ASP A 39 2.71 -5.35 7.40
N VAL A 40 1.49 -5.41 6.85
CA VAL A 40 1.23 -5.39 5.41
C VAL A 40 0.09 -4.42 5.13
N LEU A 41 0.35 -3.45 4.25
CA LEU A 41 -0.65 -2.57 3.66
C LEU A 41 -0.95 -3.03 2.24
N ILE A 42 -2.23 -3.22 1.93
CA ILE A 42 -2.69 -3.56 0.59
C ILE A 42 -3.61 -2.44 0.11
N THR A 43 -3.27 -1.83 -1.02
CA THR A 43 -4.14 -0.89 -1.72
C THR A 43 -4.62 -1.52 -3.03
N SER A 44 -5.79 -1.09 -3.51
CA SER A 44 -6.31 -1.51 -4.81
C SER A 44 -6.85 -0.31 -5.57
N GLY A 45 -6.56 -0.23 -6.87
CA GLY A 45 -6.80 0.97 -7.64
C GLY A 45 -5.74 2.06 -7.36
N GLY A 46 -5.77 3.16 -8.12
CA GLY A 46 -4.80 4.25 -7.99
C GLY A 46 -3.37 3.93 -8.46
N VAL A 47 -3.02 2.67 -8.71
CA VAL A 47 -1.68 2.19 -9.11
C VAL A 47 -1.44 2.18 -10.62
N SER A 48 -2.24 2.94 -11.37
CA SER A 48 -2.21 2.95 -12.83
C SER A 48 -1.01 3.72 -13.39
N MET A 49 -0.94 3.83 -14.71
CA MET A 49 0.13 4.49 -15.46
C MET A 49 -0.19 5.95 -15.80
N GLY A 50 -1.21 6.55 -15.17
CA GLY A 50 -1.63 7.92 -15.44
C GLY A 50 -1.04 8.92 -14.44
N ASP A 51 -1.12 10.21 -14.77
CA ASP A 51 -0.60 11.34 -14.00
C ASP A 51 -1.22 11.53 -12.59
N ARG A 52 -2.10 10.62 -12.17
CA ARG A 52 -2.80 10.63 -10.88
C ARG A 52 -2.37 9.48 -9.94
N ASP A 53 -1.27 8.79 -10.23
CA ASP A 53 -0.71 7.84 -9.28
C ASP A 53 -0.04 8.58 -8.12
N LEU A 54 -0.85 8.93 -7.13
CA LEU A 54 -0.43 9.62 -5.92
C LEU A 54 0.22 8.67 -4.90
N ILE A 55 0.09 7.35 -5.10
CA ILE A 55 0.65 6.34 -4.20
C ILE A 55 2.15 6.21 -4.41
N LYS A 56 2.63 6.18 -5.66
CA LYS A 56 4.09 6.08 -5.92
C LYS A 56 4.90 7.20 -5.27
N PRO A 57 4.58 8.50 -5.47
CA PRO A 57 5.31 9.59 -4.82
C PRO A 57 5.22 9.55 -3.29
N LEU A 58 4.09 9.09 -2.74
CA LEU A 58 3.92 8.92 -1.30
C LEU A 58 4.86 7.84 -0.75
N LEU A 59 4.94 6.69 -1.42
CA LEU A 59 5.80 5.58 -1.03
C LEU A 59 7.29 5.89 -1.23
N GLU A 60 7.66 6.60 -2.31
CA GLU A 60 9.05 7.03 -2.56
C GLU A 60 9.57 7.99 -1.48
N ARG A 61 8.71 8.79 -0.87
CA ARG A 61 9.10 9.70 0.22
C ARG A 61 9.38 8.99 1.54
N GLN A 62 8.71 7.86 1.79
CA GLN A 62 8.69 7.19 3.09
C GLN A 62 9.36 5.80 3.07
N GLY A 63 9.80 5.32 1.90
CA GLY A 63 10.48 4.05 1.78
C GLY A 63 10.97 3.76 0.37
N VAL A 64 11.02 2.47 0.02
CA VAL A 64 11.67 1.96 -1.19
C VAL A 64 10.65 1.22 -2.04
N ILE A 65 10.45 1.68 -3.27
CA ILE A 65 9.70 0.94 -4.30
C ILE A 65 10.66 -0.06 -4.95
N HIS A 66 10.35 -1.34 -4.88
CA HIS A 66 11.14 -2.41 -5.49
C HIS A 66 10.78 -2.62 -6.95
N PHE A 67 9.49 -2.56 -7.26
CA PHE A 67 8.99 -2.56 -8.63
C PHE A 67 7.59 -1.93 -8.68
N GLY A 68 7.29 -1.27 -9.80
CA GLY A 68 5.94 -0.78 -10.13
C GLY A 68 5.30 -1.51 -11.31
N ARG A 69 5.98 -2.54 -11.84
CA ARG A 69 5.53 -3.34 -12.98
C ARG A 69 6.07 -4.74 -12.90
N VAL A 70 5.25 -5.69 -13.33
CA VAL A 70 5.62 -7.10 -13.49
C VAL A 70 5.29 -7.55 -14.91
N ARG A 71 6.16 -8.35 -15.53
CA ARG A 71 5.92 -8.95 -16.84
C ARG A 71 4.92 -10.12 -16.71
N MET A 72 3.64 -9.79 -16.48
CA MET A 72 2.55 -10.75 -16.30
C MET A 72 1.23 -10.27 -16.94
N LYS A 73 0.28 -11.19 -17.13
CA LYS A 73 -1.10 -10.90 -17.59
C LYS A 73 -2.10 -11.88 -16.96
N PRO A 74 -3.20 -11.41 -16.30
CA PRO A 74 -3.44 -10.02 -15.88
C PRO A 74 -2.45 -9.57 -14.78
N GLY A 75 -2.43 -8.28 -14.42
CA GLY A 75 -1.68 -7.80 -13.24
C GLY A 75 -0.40 -7.00 -13.50
N LYS A 76 -0.14 -6.57 -14.75
CA LYS A 76 1.04 -5.77 -15.11
C LYS A 76 1.37 -4.59 -14.16
N PRO A 77 0.40 -3.77 -13.68
CA PRO A 77 0.71 -2.58 -12.86
C PRO A 77 0.86 -2.85 -11.36
N LEU A 78 1.17 -4.09 -10.94
CA LEU A 78 1.45 -4.39 -9.53
C LEU A 78 2.65 -3.58 -9.02
N THR A 79 2.47 -2.91 -7.90
CA THR A 79 3.54 -2.20 -7.18
C THR A 79 3.86 -2.90 -5.86
N PHE A 80 5.15 -3.04 -5.56
CA PHE A 80 5.63 -3.53 -4.27
C PHE A 80 6.66 -2.56 -3.70
N ALA A 81 6.49 -2.21 -2.43
CA ALA A 81 7.36 -1.31 -1.69
C ALA A 81 7.55 -1.74 -0.24
N THR A 82 8.59 -1.23 0.40
CA THR A 82 8.86 -1.37 1.83
C THR A 82 8.96 0.01 2.46
N LEU A 83 8.21 0.24 3.52
CA LEU A 83 8.29 1.46 4.33
C LEU A 83 9.00 1.12 5.64
N THR A 84 10.09 1.82 5.94
CA THR A 84 10.76 1.72 7.24
C THR A 84 10.09 2.69 8.20
N LEU A 85 9.68 2.21 9.38
CA LEU A 85 8.97 3.00 10.39
C LEU A 85 9.91 3.28 11.57
N PRO A 86 10.65 4.42 11.59
CA PRO A 86 11.62 4.71 12.64
C PRO A 86 10.95 4.83 14.02
N GLN A 87 9.73 5.36 14.05
CA GLN A 87 8.93 5.53 15.26
C GLN A 87 8.44 4.20 15.86
N GLN A 88 8.52 3.10 15.12
CA GLN A 88 8.18 1.74 15.57
C GLN A 88 9.43 0.85 15.62
N GLY A 89 10.53 1.37 16.17
CA GLY A 89 11.76 0.61 16.38
C GLY A 89 12.44 0.16 15.08
N GLY A 90 12.20 0.87 13.96
CA GLY A 90 12.77 0.52 12.66
C GLY A 90 12.09 -0.67 11.99
N ARG A 91 10.90 -1.08 12.45
CA ARG A 91 10.07 -2.09 11.78
C ARG A 91 9.82 -1.71 10.33
N GLN A 92 9.76 -2.72 9.46
CA GLN A 92 9.36 -2.54 8.07
C GLN A 92 7.90 -2.95 7.87
N MET A 93 7.16 -2.12 7.14
CA MET A 93 5.83 -2.41 6.63
C MET A 93 5.91 -2.70 5.13
N LEU A 94 5.32 -3.81 4.71
CA LEU A 94 5.25 -4.21 3.30
C LEU A 94 4.03 -3.55 2.64
N VAL A 95 4.19 -2.98 1.45
CA VAL A 95 3.10 -2.32 0.73
C VAL A 95 2.90 -2.97 -0.63
N PHE A 96 1.67 -3.42 -0.89
CA PHE A 96 1.24 -3.95 -2.18
C PHE A 96 0.17 -3.05 -2.81
N GLY A 97 0.50 -2.45 -3.95
CA GLY A 97 -0.44 -1.71 -4.78
C GLY A 97 -1.01 -2.60 -5.89
N LEU A 98 -2.22 -3.09 -5.69
CA LEU A 98 -2.89 -4.02 -6.60
C LEU A 98 -3.63 -3.29 -7.73
N PRO A 99 -3.66 -3.88 -8.95
CA PRO A 99 -4.42 -3.36 -10.09
C PRO A 99 -5.91 -3.17 -9.80
#